data_AF-A0A552CZ02-F1
#
_entry.id   AF-A0A552CZ02-F1
#
_cell.length_a   1.000
_cell.length_b   1.000
_cell.length_c   1.000
_cell.angle_alpha   90.00
_cell.angle_beta   90.00
_cell.angle_gamma   90.00
#
_symmetry.space_group_name_H-M   'P 1'
#
loop_
_entity.id
_entity.type
_entity.pdbx_description
1 polymer ?
#
loop_
_entity_poly.entity_id
_entity_poly.type
_entity_poly.pdbx_seq_one_letter_code
_entity_poly.pdbx_strand_id
1 'polypeptide(L)'
;MLRLIPLFCPIAIWITLLFFFTALFLAVAQGRRQLQKLHRIPCSRCVFCTGDYRLKCAVHPMRAFSEEAIDCRDFERETRWKSRIGLSWTCLGKFSRYSHFN
;
A
#
# COMPACT_ATOMS: atom_id res chain seq x y z
N MET A 1 -21.90 15.39 51.71
CA MET A 1 -20.96 14.64 50.84
C MET A 1 -21.64 13.94 49.65
N LEU A 2 -22.96 13.66 49.68
CA LEU A 2 -23.68 12.97 48.59
C LEU A 2 -24.01 13.81 47.31
N ARG A 3 -23.64 15.10 47.22
CA ARG A 3 -24.00 15.96 46.07
C ARG A 3 -22.94 16.12 44.97
N LEU A 4 -21.71 15.64 45.19
CA LEU A 4 -20.63 15.76 44.21
C LEU A 4 -20.60 14.60 43.19
N ILE A 5 -21.08 13.43 43.59
CA ILE A 5 -21.13 12.20 42.77
C ILE A 5 -21.82 12.38 41.40
N PRO A 6 -22.99 13.06 41.27
CA PRO A 6 -23.66 13.20 39.97
C PRO A 6 -22.91 14.10 38.99
N LEU A 7 -21.96 14.91 39.47
CA LEU A 7 -21.14 15.80 38.63
C LEU A 7 -19.87 15.11 38.13
N PHE A 8 -19.21 14.30 38.96
CA PHE A 8 -17.98 13.61 38.57
C PHE A 8 -18.20 12.45 37.59
N CYS A 9 -19.32 11.74 37.70
CA CYS A 9 -19.64 10.61 36.84
C CYS A 9 -19.72 10.99 35.34
N PRO A 10 -20.50 12.00 34.91
CA PRO A 10 -20.54 12.38 33.51
C PRO A 10 -19.17 12.87 33.03
N ILE A 11 -18.47 13.69 33.82
CA ILE A 11 -17.14 14.22 33.43
C ILE A 11 -16.14 13.08 33.16
N ALA A 12 -16.10 12.06 34.02
CA ALA A 12 -15.23 10.91 33.83
C ALA A 12 -15.56 10.13 32.55
N ILE A 13 -16.86 9.95 32.26
CA ILE A 13 -17.33 9.27 31.03
C ILE A 13 -16.94 10.07 29.79
N TRP A 14 -17.14 11.39 29.80
CA TRP A 14 -16.76 12.25 28.68
C TRP A 14 -15.24 12.25 28.45
N ILE A 15 -14.44 12.30 29.52
CA ILE A 15 -12.97 12.23 29.42
C ILE A 15 -12.53 10.90 28.81
N THR A 16 -13.07 9.78 29.29
CA THR A 16 -12.72 8.45 28.75
C THR A 16 -13.15 8.28 27.30
N LEU A 17 -14.35 8.77 26.93
CA LEU A 17 -14.80 8.78 25.54
C LEU A 17 -13.87 9.62 24.66
N LEU A 18 -13.57 10.86 25.04
CA LEU A 18 -12.67 11.73 24.28
C LEU A 18 -11.28 11.12 24.14
N PHE A 19 -10.74 10.53 25.21
CA PHE A 19 -9.47 9.82 25.15
C PHE A 19 -9.51 8.63 24.18
N PHE A 20 -10.58 7.84 24.22
CA PHE A 20 -10.76 6.72 23.30
C PHE A 20 -10.89 7.17 21.83
N PHE A 21 -11.70 8.20 21.57
CA PHE A 21 -11.88 8.76 20.23
C PHE A 21 -10.59 9.36 19.67
N THR A 22 -9.81 10.07 20.49
CA THR A 22 -8.52 10.63 20.07
C THR A 22 -7.51 9.53 19.76
N ALA A 23 -7.43 8.48 20.57
CA ALA A 23 -6.58 7.33 20.31
C ALA A 23 -6.96 6.62 18.99
N LEU A 24 -8.26 6.39 18.77
CA LEU A 24 -8.78 5.84 17.51
C LEU A 24 -8.43 6.72 16.31
N PHE A 25 -8.67 8.04 16.42
CA PHE A 25 -8.40 8.97 15.34
C PHE A 25 -6.91 9.03 15.00
N LEU A 26 -6.04 8.97 16.01
CA LEU A 26 -4.59 8.91 15.82
C LEU A 26 -4.18 7.63 15.09
N ALA A 27 -4.70 6.47 15.50
CA ALA A 27 -4.43 5.18 14.85
C ALA A 27 -4.91 5.17 13.39
N VAL A 28 -6.12 5.68 13.12
CA VAL A 28 -6.66 5.82 11.76
C VAL A 28 -5.82 6.80 10.93
N ALA A 29 -5.43 7.95 11.49
CA ALA A 29 -4.60 8.93 10.81
C ALA A 29 -3.22 8.38 10.44
N GLN A 30 -2.61 7.58 11.33
CA GLN A 30 -1.37 6.86 11.06
C GLN A 30 -1.55 5.84 9.92
N GLY A 31 -2.62 5.03 9.98
CA GLY A 31 -2.95 4.09 8.91
C GLY A 31 -3.17 4.78 7.56
N ARG A 32 -3.85 5.94 7.55
CA ARG A 32 -4.04 6.75 6.33
C ARG A 32 -2.73 7.29 5.77
N ARG A 33 -1.79 7.73 6.61
CA ARG A 33 -0.45 8.17 6.16
C ARG A 33 0.34 7.01 5.55
N GLN A 34 0.27 5.83 6.16
CA GLN A 34 0.88 4.60 5.64
C GLN A 34 0.30 4.23 4.26
N LEU A 35 -1.02 4.28 4.13
CA LEU A 35 -1.72 4.03 2.86
C LEU A 35 -1.37 5.07 1.79
N GLN A 36 -1.29 6.35 2.17
CA GLN A 36 -0.85 7.42 1.26
C GLN A 36 0.58 7.22 0.77
N LYS A 37 1.50 6.80 1.66
CA LYS A 37 2.86 6.42 1.26
C LYS A 37 2.85 5.28 0.24
N LEU A 38 2.06 4.23 0.50
CA LEU A 38 1.96 3.09 -0.42
C LEU A 38 1.35 3.49 -1.78
N HIS A 39 0.36 4.39 -1.77
CA HIS A 39 -0.26 4.90 -3.01
C HIS A 39 0.64 5.87 -3.79
N ARG A 40 1.67 6.46 -3.16
CA ARG A 40 2.68 7.26 -3.87
C ARG A 40 3.65 6.41 -4.68
N ILE A 41 3.72 5.10 -4.44
CA ILE A 41 4.65 4.22 -5.15
C ILE A 41 4.06 3.88 -6.53
N PRO A 42 4.70 4.32 -7.63
CA PRO A 42 4.14 4.19 -8.97
C PRO A 42 4.29 2.77 -9.56
N CYS A 43 5.01 1.85 -8.90
CA CYS A 43 5.33 0.50 -9.40
C CYS A 43 4.11 -0.33 -9.83
N SER A 44 2.96 -0.16 -9.17
CA SER A 44 1.73 -0.90 -9.49
C SER A 44 1.16 -0.61 -10.88
N ARG A 45 1.58 0.51 -11.50
CA ARG A 45 1.12 0.95 -12.83
C ARG A 45 2.26 1.01 -13.85
N CYS A 46 3.37 0.34 -13.56
CA CYS A 46 4.56 0.32 -14.42
C CYS A 46 4.53 -0.87 -15.39
N VAL A 47 4.98 -0.67 -16.63
CA VAL A 47 5.06 -1.73 -17.66
C VAL A 47 5.99 -2.88 -17.31
N PHE A 48 6.99 -2.64 -16.45
CA PHE A 48 7.99 -3.64 -16.05
C PHE A 48 7.58 -4.45 -14.80
N CYS A 49 6.37 -4.24 -14.28
CA CYS A 49 5.85 -4.95 -13.12
C CYS A 49 5.30 -6.33 -13.55
N THR A 50 6.01 -7.40 -13.22
CA THR A 50 5.60 -8.78 -13.57
C THR A 50 4.51 -9.33 -12.63
N GLY A 51 4.41 -8.81 -11.40
CA GLY A 51 3.43 -9.28 -10.41
C GLY A 51 3.78 -10.61 -9.74
N ASP A 52 4.94 -11.19 -10.04
CA ASP A 52 5.47 -12.37 -9.35
C ASP A 52 6.13 -12.01 -8.02
N TYR A 53 5.89 -12.81 -6.98
CA TYR A 53 6.44 -12.55 -5.64
C TYR A 53 7.99 -12.59 -5.62
N ARG A 54 8.59 -13.39 -6.51
CA ARG A 54 10.05 -13.51 -6.66
C ARG A 54 10.66 -12.42 -7.54
N LEU A 55 9.88 -11.84 -8.45
CA LEU A 55 10.35 -10.83 -9.40
C LEU A 55 9.33 -9.72 -9.53
N LYS A 56 9.40 -8.76 -8.59
CA LYS A 56 8.49 -7.62 -8.51
C LYS A 56 8.64 -6.65 -9.70
N CYS A 57 9.86 -6.48 -10.21
CA CYS A 57 10.19 -5.63 -11.35
C CYS A 57 11.35 -6.27 -12.14
N ALA A 58 11.29 -6.21 -13.47
CA ALA A 58 12.33 -6.76 -14.34
C ALA A 58 13.65 -5.96 -14.35
N VAL A 59 13.58 -4.63 -14.14
CA VAL A 59 14.76 -3.75 -14.18
C VAL A 59 15.45 -3.70 -12.82
N HIS A 60 14.68 -3.45 -11.76
CA HIS A 60 15.17 -3.22 -10.41
C HIS A 60 14.39 -4.06 -9.38
N PRO A 61 14.61 -5.39 -9.31
CA PRO A 61 13.82 -6.28 -8.45
C PRO A 61 13.95 -5.98 -6.95
N MET A 62 15.11 -5.48 -6.51
CA MET A 62 15.39 -5.15 -5.10
C MET A 62 14.78 -3.82 -4.65
N ARG A 63 14.55 -2.88 -5.57
CA ARG A 63 14.00 -1.55 -5.27
C ARG A 63 12.48 -1.45 -5.49
N ALA A 64 11.88 -2.45 -6.13
CA ALA A 64 10.45 -2.45 -6.41
C ALA A 64 9.61 -2.41 -5.12
N PHE A 65 8.54 -1.60 -5.12
CA PHE A 65 7.62 -1.42 -3.98
C PHE A 65 8.28 -0.86 -2.69
N SER A 66 9.46 -0.24 -2.79
CA SER A 66 10.07 0.51 -1.68
C SER A 66 9.87 2.02 -1.84
N GLU A 67 10.20 2.79 -0.80
CA GLU A 67 10.18 4.26 -0.85
C GLU A 67 11.16 4.82 -1.90
N GLU A 68 12.22 4.09 -2.26
CA GLU A 68 13.17 4.46 -3.32
C GLU A 68 12.53 4.45 -4.72
N ALA A 69 11.48 3.65 -4.91
CA ALA A 69 10.80 3.55 -6.21
C ALA A 69 9.82 4.70 -6.48
N ILE A 70 9.60 5.60 -5.53
CA ILE A 70 8.77 6.80 -5.72
C ILE A 70 9.38 7.71 -6.82
N ASP A 71 10.72 7.78 -6.89
CA ASP A 71 11.47 8.54 -7.90
C ASP A 71 12.20 7.60 -8.88
N CYS A 72 11.54 6.50 -9.28
CA CYS A 72 12.12 5.58 -10.24
C CYS A 72 12.24 6.24 -11.62
N ARG A 73 13.48 6.42 -12.10
CA ARG A 73 13.78 7.03 -13.42
C ARG A 73 13.28 6.21 -14.60
N ASP A 74 13.22 4.90 -14.45
CA ASP A 74 12.74 3.97 -15.48
C ASP A 74 11.22 3.77 -15.43
N PHE A 75 10.51 4.60 -14.65
CA PHE A 75 9.06 4.49 -14.53
C PHE A 75 8.38 4.85 -15.85
N GLU A 76 7.80 3.84 -16.48
CA GLU A 76 6.96 4.02 -17.65
C GLU A 76 5.54 3.52 -17.35
N ARG A 77 4.58 4.42 -17.47
CA ARG A 77 3.18 4.14 -17.13
C ARG A 77 2.60 3.15 -18.15
N GLU A 78 1.92 2.11 -17.67
CA GLU A 78 1.18 1.16 -18.49
C GLU A 78 0.01 1.87 -19.20
N THR A 79 0.29 2.50 -20.33
CA THR A 79 -0.64 3.31 -21.11
C THR A 79 -1.13 2.49 -22.30
N ARG A 80 -2.09 1.57 -22.11
CA ARG A 80 -2.68 0.78 -23.22
C ARG A 80 -1.62 0.16 -24.17
N TRP A 81 -0.41 -0.07 -23.67
CA TRP A 81 0.75 -0.45 -24.50
C TRP A 81 0.90 -1.96 -24.63
N LYS A 82 0.21 -2.74 -23.78
CA LYS A 82 0.04 -4.20 -23.97
C LYS A 82 -0.53 -4.59 -25.34
N SER A 83 -1.21 -3.67 -26.05
CA SER A 83 -1.83 -3.94 -27.34
C SER A 83 -1.08 -3.43 -28.58
N ARG A 84 -0.01 -2.61 -28.44
CA ARG A 84 0.64 -1.97 -29.62
C ARG A 84 2.10 -2.36 -29.83
N ILE A 85 2.83 -2.78 -28.80
CA ILE A 85 4.03 -3.59 -29.01
C ILE A 85 3.56 -5.01 -29.28
N GLY A 86 3.90 -5.52 -30.45
CA GLY A 86 4.00 -6.95 -30.69
C GLY A 86 5.14 -7.58 -29.87
N LEU A 87 5.14 -7.45 -28.54
CA LEU A 87 5.48 -8.56 -27.67
C LEU A 87 4.19 -9.39 -27.54
N SER A 88 3.67 -9.92 -28.64
CA SER A 88 4.00 -11.28 -29.07
C SER A 88 4.42 -12.15 -27.89
N TRP A 89 3.51 -13.04 -27.52
CA TRP A 89 3.64 -14.12 -26.55
C TRP A 89 4.80 -15.10 -26.81
N THR A 90 5.73 -14.77 -27.70
CA THR A 90 6.82 -15.65 -28.16
C THR A 90 8.12 -15.51 -27.36
N CYS A 91 8.30 -14.46 -26.54
CA CYS A 91 9.42 -14.38 -25.57
C CYS A 91 8.98 -14.54 -24.11
N LEU A 92 7.67 -14.66 -23.83
CA LEU A 92 7.11 -14.94 -22.50
C LEU A 92 6.68 -16.41 -22.36
N GLY A 93 7.46 -17.31 -22.97
CA GLY A 93 7.20 -18.74 -22.99
C GLY A 93 7.68 -19.51 -21.76
N LYS A 94 8.42 -18.91 -20.82
CA LYS A 94 8.88 -19.59 -19.60
C LYS A 94 9.00 -18.60 -18.46
N PHE A 95 8.73 -19.08 -17.23
CA PHE A 95 8.87 -18.36 -15.97
C PHE A 95 7.73 -17.37 -15.68
N SER A 96 6.56 -17.74 -15.15
CA SER A 96 6.42 -18.27 -13.79
C SER A 96 4.93 -18.50 -13.48
N ARG A 97 4.30 -19.50 -14.10
CA ARG A 97 2.98 -20.01 -13.62
C ARG A 97 2.86 -21.53 -13.68
N TYR A 98 3.98 -22.25 -13.77
CA TYR A 98 3.99 -23.71 -13.97
C TYR A 98 5.12 -24.44 -13.22
N SER A 99 5.46 -24.02 -12.00
CA SER A 99 6.44 -24.76 -11.20
C SER A 99 6.30 -24.60 -9.70
N HIS A 100 5.07 -24.64 -9.14
CA HIS A 100 4.92 -24.97 -7.71
C HIS A 100 3.51 -25.37 -7.21
N PHE A 101 2.67 -26.06 -7.98
CA PHE A 101 1.57 -26.84 -7.37
C PHE A 101 1.21 -28.03 -8.28
N ASN A 102 1.58 -29.22 -7.79
CA ASN A 102 1.43 -30.59 -8.34
C ASN A 102 2.14 -30.91 -9.66
#